data_AF-A0A977Q1J1-F1
#
_entry.id   AF-A0A977Q1J1-F1
#
_cell.length_a   1.000
_cell.length_b   1.000
_cell.length_c   1.000
_cell.angle_alpha   90.00
_cell.angle_beta   90.00
_cell.angle_gamma   90.00
#
_symmetry.space_group_name_H-M   'P 1'
#
loop_
_entity.id
_entity.type
_entity.pdbx_description
1 polymer ?
#
loop_
_entity_poly.entity_id
_entity_poly.type
_entity_poly.pdbx_seq_one_letter_code
_entity_poly.pdbx_strand_id
1 'polypeptide(L)'
;MTRILITVLLLGLSINSFGQKYYYYKPWKNFSIQADKIILTIDTVKSKEEKEFLDKIAAQLSRQLNSHGLECVVTDITSTSSDKKTIKIKLSLLTPAYVKLETLGAKIPLCNRVTFQQIEPKTDKRIDTTLNISVDKEEDAISLLTDDLTKRILKQLTKK
;
A
#
# COMPACT_ATOMS: atom_id res chain seq x y z
N MET A 1 29.31 6.63 27.40
CA MET A 1 29.19 5.70 26.25
C MET A 1 27.77 5.62 25.68
N THR A 2 26.71 5.71 26.48
CA THR A 2 25.30 5.61 26.05
C THR A 2 24.86 6.68 25.02
N ARG A 3 25.38 7.90 25.12
CA ARG A 3 25.07 8.98 24.16
C ARG A 3 25.57 8.68 22.75
N ILE A 4 26.78 8.14 22.61
CA ILE A 4 27.37 7.81 21.30
C ILE A 4 26.58 6.69 20.63
N LEU A 5 26.11 5.69 21.40
CA LEU A 5 25.31 4.59 20.86
C LEU A 5 23.97 5.08 20.28
N ILE A 6 23.30 6.03 20.95
CA ILE A 6 22.06 6.65 20.47
C ILE A 6 22.33 7.50 19.22
N THR A 7 23.42 8.26 19.21
CA THR A 7 23.80 9.09 18.05
C THR A 7 24.18 8.24 16.84
N VAL A 8 24.85 7.10 17.03
CA VAL A 8 25.18 6.14 15.96
C VAL A 8 23.94 5.38 15.49
N LEU A 9 22.96 5.09 16.36
CA LEU A 9 21.68 4.52 15.94
C LEU A 9 20.87 5.52 15.06
N LEU A 10 20.82 6.80 15.47
CA LEU A 10 20.16 7.88 14.73
C LEU A 10 20.88 8.20 13.41
N LEU A 11 22.21 8.16 13.38
CA LEU A 11 23.01 8.31 12.16
C LEU A 11 22.93 7.08 11.24
N GLY A 12 22.94 5.87 11.80
CA GLY A 12 22.78 4.63 11.02
C GLY A 12 21.40 4.52 10.36
N LEU A 13 20.34 4.97 11.04
CA LEU A 13 19.00 5.08 10.47
C LEU A 13 18.90 6.15 9.37
N SER A 14 19.71 7.22 9.42
CA SER A 14 19.67 8.29 8.43
C SER A 14 20.55 8.04 7.20
N ILE A 15 21.55 7.15 7.27
CA ILE A 15 22.57 7.07 6.21
C ILE A 15 22.28 6.01 5.16
N ASN A 16 21.64 4.86 5.44
CA ASN A 16 21.30 3.89 4.38
C ASN A 16 20.12 2.99 4.78
N SER A 17 19.04 2.99 3.98
CA SER A 17 17.88 2.06 3.96
C SER A 17 16.55 2.52 4.58
N PHE A 18 16.49 3.58 5.40
CA PHE A 18 15.21 4.18 5.86
C PHE A 18 14.81 5.47 5.12
N GLY A 19 15.69 6.02 4.29
CA GLY A 19 15.42 7.26 3.54
C GLY A 19 14.41 7.14 2.40
N GLN A 20 13.99 5.91 2.03
CA GLN A 20 12.98 5.72 1.00
C GLN A 20 11.59 5.91 1.59
N LYS A 21 10.82 6.85 1.03
CA LYS A 21 9.44 7.14 1.45
C LYS A 21 8.58 5.86 1.40
N TYR A 22 8.74 5.03 0.37
CA TYR A 22 8.17 3.68 0.30
C TYR A 22 9.02 2.72 -0.57
N TYR A 23 8.84 1.40 -0.42
CA TYR A 23 9.55 0.36 -1.19
C TYR A 23 8.67 -0.87 -1.54
N TYR A 24 8.92 -1.49 -2.70
CA TYR A 24 8.27 -2.72 -3.17
C TYR A 24 9.01 -3.98 -2.76
N TYR A 25 8.37 -4.87 -1.98
CA TYR A 25 8.96 -6.16 -1.62
C TYR A 25 8.79 -7.24 -2.69
N LYS A 26 7.73 -7.16 -3.51
CA LYS A 26 7.49 -8.04 -4.66
C LYS A 26 7.28 -7.22 -5.94
N PRO A 27 7.82 -7.65 -7.10
CA PRO A 27 7.64 -6.95 -8.36
C PRO A 27 6.19 -7.02 -8.84
N TRP A 28 5.71 -5.89 -9.36
CA TRP A 28 4.39 -5.77 -9.96
C TRP A 28 4.29 -6.58 -11.26
N LYS A 29 3.27 -7.43 -11.42
CA LYS A 29 3.03 -8.16 -12.67
C LYS A 29 2.17 -7.33 -13.63
N ASN A 30 2.64 -7.22 -14.87
CA ASN A 30 1.90 -6.55 -15.94
C ASN A 30 0.95 -7.52 -16.63
N PHE A 31 -0.30 -7.10 -16.81
CA PHE A 31 -1.28 -7.75 -17.65
C PHE A 31 -2.18 -6.68 -18.25
N SER A 32 -2.89 -7.02 -19.33
CA SER A 32 -3.70 -6.07 -20.10
C SER A 32 -5.18 -6.39 -19.94
N ILE A 33 -5.98 -5.40 -19.56
CA ILE A 33 -7.41 -5.56 -19.32
C ILE A 33 -8.23 -4.38 -19.85
N GLN A 34 -9.42 -4.66 -20.37
CA GLN A 34 -10.45 -3.67 -20.59
C GLN A 34 -11.31 -3.59 -19.32
N ALA A 35 -11.13 -2.53 -18.55
CA ALA A 35 -11.91 -2.27 -17.34
C ALA A 35 -12.40 -0.83 -17.31
N ASP A 36 -13.64 -0.64 -16.90
CA ASP A 36 -14.29 0.65 -16.66
C ASP A 36 -14.55 0.92 -15.17
N LYS A 37 -14.46 -0.14 -14.34
CA LYS A 37 -14.68 -0.08 -12.90
C LYS A 37 -13.55 -0.71 -12.10
N ILE A 38 -13.25 -0.09 -10.97
CA ILE A 38 -12.32 -0.59 -9.95
C ILE A 38 -13.04 -0.66 -8.61
N ILE A 39 -12.94 -1.81 -7.95
CA ILE A 39 -13.42 -1.99 -6.57
C ILE A 39 -12.18 -2.09 -5.67
N LEU A 40 -12.01 -1.10 -4.79
CA LEU A 40 -11.04 -1.10 -3.71
C LEU A 40 -11.70 -1.64 -2.44
N THR A 41 -11.26 -2.80 -1.97
CA THR A 41 -11.73 -3.40 -0.72
C THR A 41 -10.71 -3.20 0.39
N ILE A 42 -11.12 -2.63 1.53
CA ILE A 42 -10.30 -2.55 2.73
C ILE A 42 -10.55 -3.83 3.55
N ASP A 43 -9.48 -4.55 3.88
CA ASP A 43 -9.57 -5.77 4.67
C ASP A 43 -9.97 -5.50 6.11
N THR A 44 -10.38 -6.55 6.83
CA THR A 44 -10.71 -6.43 8.25
C THR A 44 -9.49 -5.96 9.05
N VAL A 45 -9.66 -4.82 9.71
CA VAL A 45 -8.65 -4.13 10.54
C VAL A 45 -8.89 -4.41 12.02
N LYS A 46 -7.81 -4.45 12.82
CA LYS A 46 -7.89 -4.79 14.25
C LYS A 46 -7.98 -3.54 15.14
N SER A 47 -7.54 -2.39 14.64
CA SER A 47 -7.60 -1.12 15.37
C SER A 47 -8.14 0.04 14.52
N LYS A 48 -8.56 1.10 15.20
CA LYS A 48 -9.00 2.35 14.56
C LYS A 48 -7.86 3.02 13.78
N GLU A 49 -6.65 2.99 14.33
CA GLU A 49 -5.45 3.57 13.70
C GLU A 49 -5.10 2.85 12.39
N GLU A 50 -5.17 1.51 12.39
CA GLU A 50 -4.98 0.71 11.17
C GLU A 50 -6.04 1.05 10.12
N LYS A 51 -7.30 1.25 10.54
CA LYS A 51 -8.38 1.66 9.67
C LYS A 51 -8.11 3.02 9.02
N GLU A 52 -7.81 4.02 9.84
CA GLU A 52 -7.52 5.38 9.39
C GLU A 52 -6.37 5.42 8.40
N PHE A 53 -5.33 4.62 8.63
CA PHE A 53 -4.20 4.51 7.72
C PHE A 53 -4.58 3.91 6.36
N LEU A 54 -5.34 2.80 6.34
CA LEU A 54 -5.80 2.21 5.08
C LEU A 54 -6.82 3.10 4.36
N ASP A 55 -7.69 3.79 5.10
CA ASP A 55 -8.66 4.75 4.57
C ASP A 55 -7.96 5.90 3.85
N LYS A 56 -6.85 6.43 4.39
CA LYS A 56 -6.04 7.48 3.72
C LYS A 56 -5.55 6.99 2.35
N ILE A 57 -4.98 5.79 2.29
CA ILE A 57 -4.47 5.19 1.04
C ILE A 57 -5.62 4.98 0.05
N ALA A 58 -6.73 4.38 0.50
CA ALA A 58 -7.88 4.07 -0.34
C ALA A 58 -8.55 5.34 -0.89
N ALA A 59 -8.73 6.36 -0.05
CA ALA A 59 -9.34 7.63 -0.44
C ALA A 59 -8.48 8.37 -1.47
N GLN A 60 -7.16 8.42 -1.26
CA GLN A 60 -6.27 9.10 -2.19
C GLN A 60 -6.15 8.36 -3.52
N LEU A 61 -5.98 7.03 -3.49
CA LEU A 61 -5.95 6.20 -4.69
C LEU A 61 -7.26 6.30 -5.48
N SER A 62 -8.41 6.25 -4.79
CA SER A 62 -9.73 6.38 -5.41
C SER A 62 -9.90 7.74 -6.09
N ARG A 63 -9.53 8.83 -5.42
CA ARG A 63 -9.57 10.18 -6.01
C ARG A 63 -8.74 10.26 -7.29
N GLN A 64 -7.53 9.70 -7.27
CA GLN A 64 -6.65 9.70 -8.43
C GLN A 64 -7.20 8.87 -9.59
N LEU A 65 -7.73 7.67 -9.33
CA LEU A 65 -8.34 6.83 -10.37
C LEU A 65 -9.60 7.49 -10.96
N ASN A 66 -10.46 8.06 -10.11
CA ASN A 66 -11.65 8.81 -10.55
C ASN A 66 -11.28 10.02 -11.43
N SER A 67 -10.21 10.74 -11.10
CA SER A 67 -9.73 11.88 -11.92
C SER A 67 -9.25 11.47 -13.32
N HIS A 68 -8.91 10.18 -13.52
CA HIS A 68 -8.55 9.62 -14.82
C HIS A 68 -9.75 8.96 -15.54
N GLY A 69 -10.99 9.17 -15.06
CA GLY A 69 -12.20 8.68 -15.69
C GLY A 69 -12.54 7.21 -15.41
N LEU A 70 -11.94 6.60 -14.39
CA LEU A 70 -12.27 5.26 -13.94
C LEU A 70 -13.23 5.32 -12.76
N GLU A 71 -14.32 4.57 -12.79
CA GLU A 71 -15.21 4.48 -11.63
C GLU A 71 -14.50 3.68 -10.53
N CYS A 72 -14.08 4.34 -9.45
CA CYS A 72 -13.43 3.71 -8.32
C CYS A 72 -14.33 3.72 -7.09
N VAL A 73 -14.75 2.54 -6.64
CA VAL A 73 -15.60 2.35 -5.46
C VAL A 73 -14.78 1.77 -4.32
N VAL A 74 -14.77 2.46 -3.17
CA VAL A 74 -14.15 1.96 -1.93
C VAL A 74 -15.21 1.26 -1.08
N THR A 75 -14.92 0.06 -0.59
CA THR A 75 -15.86 -0.73 0.22
C THR A 75 -15.13 -1.57 1.27
N ASP A 76 -15.78 -1.80 2.40
CA ASP A 76 -15.31 -2.74 3.43
C ASP A 76 -15.82 -4.17 3.16
N ILE A 77 -16.64 -4.36 2.11
CA ILE A 77 -17.27 -5.63 1.77
C ILE A 77 -16.51 -6.28 0.61
N THR A 78 -16.09 -7.52 0.78
CA THR A 78 -15.48 -8.28 -0.31
C THR A 78 -16.54 -8.59 -1.36
N SER A 79 -16.46 -7.91 -2.51
CA SER A 79 -17.38 -8.13 -3.63
C SER A 79 -17.15 -9.50 -4.28
N THR A 80 -18.17 -10.35 -4.31
CA THR A 80 -18.17 -11.66 -4.96
C THR A 80 -18.53 -11.60 -6.45
N SER A 81 -18.86 -10.41 -6.99
CA SER A 81 -19.26 -10.22 -8.40
C SER A 81 -18.20 -10.73 -9.38
N SER A 82 -18.54 -11.59 -10.34
CA SER A 82 -17.60 -12.12 -11.33
C SER A 82 -17.44 -11.22 -12.58
N ASP A 83 -17.70 -9.93 -12.46
CA ASP A 83 -17.62 -9.02 -13.60
C ASP A 83 -16.20 -8.97 -14.18
N LYS A 84 -16.08 -9.45 -15.42
CA LYS A 84 -14.81 -9.54 -16.17
C LYS A 84 -14.25 -8.18 -16.57
N LYS A 85 -15.02 -7.10 -16.42
CA LYS A 85 -14.60 -5.71 -16.66
C LYS A 85 -14.31 -4.93 -15.37
N THR A 86 -14.42 -5.56 -14.21
CA THR A 86 -14.11 -4.93 -12.93
C THR A 86 -12.75 -5.40 -12.41
N ILE A 87 -11.83 -4.47 -12.15
CA ILE A 87 -10.60 -4.79 -11.41
C ILE A 87 -10.91 -4.76 -9.92
N LYS A 88 -10.60 -5.85 -9.21
CA LYS A 88 -10.72 -5.89 -7.75
C LYS A 88 -9.34 -5.77 -7.12
N ILE A 89 -9.23 -4.89 -6.15
CA ILE A 89 -8.03 -4.65 -5.38
C ILE A 89 -8.40 -4.76 -3.91
N LYS A 90 -7.62 -5.52 -3.15
CA LYS A 90 -7.74 -5.62 -1.71
C LYS A 90 -6.53 -4.98 -1.05
N LEU A 91 -6.78 -4.11 -0.08
CA LEU A 91 -5.77 -3.47 0.77
C LEU A 91 -5.80 -4.12 2.15
N SER A 92 -4.67 -4.67 2.58
CA SER A 92 -4.52 -5.29 3.90
C SER A 92 -3.26 -4.78 4.60
N LEU A 93 -3.33 -4.54 5.91
CA LEU A 93 -2.15 -4.27 6.71
C LEU A 93 -1.45 -5.59 7.09
N LEU A 94 -0.13 -5.61 6.98
CA LEU A 94 0.71 -6.67 7.54
C LEU A 94 1.33 -6.17 8.85
N THR A 95 1.91 -7.09 9.62
CA THR A 95 2.69 -6.72 10.80
C THR A 95 3.73 -5.66 10.45
N PRO A 96 3.70 -4.47 11.08
CA PRO A 96 4.67 -3.42 10.84
C PRO A 96 6.10 -3.91 11.07
N ALA A 97 7.07 -3.35 10.35
CA ALA A 97 8.47 -3.57 10.72
C ALA A 97 8.78 -2.72 11.95
N TYR A 98 9.52 -3.25 12.92
CA TYR A 98 9.91 -2.53 14.12
C TYR A 98 11.34 -2.86 14.54
N VAL A 99 12.03 -1.91 15.17
CA VAL A 99 13.24 -2.19 15.94
C VAL A 99 12.83 -2.48 17.38
N LYS A 100 13.37 -3.56 17.95
CA LYS A 100 13.26 -3.84 19.38
C LYS A 100 14.50 -3.28 20.08
N LEU A 101 14.32 -2.31 20.97
CA LEU A 101 15.40 -1.84 21.84
C LEU A 101 15.39 -2.71 23.11
N GLU A 102 16.29 -3.69 23.18
CA GLU A 102 16.34 -4.66 24.29
C GLU A 102 16.48 -4.00 25.65
N THR A 103 17.20 -2.87 25.73
CA THR A 103 17.42 -2.11 26.97
C THR A 103 16.16 -1.41 27.51
N LEU A 104 15.15 -1.17 26.67
CA LEU A 104 13.93 -0.43 27.06
C LEU A 104 12.66 -1.27 26.93
N GLY A 105 12.74 -2.49 26.39
CA GLY A 105 11.56 -3.32 26.07
C GLY A 105 10.63 -2.72 25.00
N ALA A 106 10.96 -1.55 24.47
CA ALA A 106 10.14 -0.79 23.54
C ALA A 106 10.31 -1.29 22.10
N LYS A 107 9.18 -1.37 21.38
CA LYS A 107 9.15 -1.59 19.94
C LYS A 107 8.93 -0.24 19.26
N ILE A 108 9.86 0.17 18.41
CA ILE A 108 9.75 1.40 17.63
C ILE A 108 9.32 0.99 16.22
N PRO A 109 8.11 1.36 15.77
CA PRO A 109 7.67 1.07 14.41
C PRO A 109 8.54 1.85 13.42
N LEU A 110 8.99 1.15 12.39
CA LEU A 110 9.88 1.65 11.35
C LEU A 110 9.11 1.93 10.06
N CYS A 111 8.24 1.00 9.67
CA CYS A 111 7.38 1.17 8.51
C CYS A 111 6.08 0.35 8.67
N ASN A 112 5.00 0.92 8.16
CA ASN A 112 3.75 0.23 7.96
C ASN A 112 3.88 -0.65 6.72
N ARG A 113 3.46 -1.91 6.82
CA ARG A 113 3.53 -2.86 5.70
C ARG A 113 2.13 -3.04 5.15
N VAL A 114 1.92 -2.75 3.88
CA VAL A 114 0.61 -2.86 3.21
C VAL A 114 0.72 -3.88 2.10
N THR A 115 -0.28 -4.74 1.99
CA THR A 115 -0.45 -5.63 0.83
C THR A 115 -1.51 -5.04 -0.07
N PHE A 116 -1.12 -4.83 -1.33
CA PHE A 116 -1.99 -4.51 -2.44
C PHE A 116 -2.20 -5.81 -3.23
N GLN A 117 -3.36 -6.43 -3.07
CA GLN A 117 -3.72 -7.67 -3.76
C GLN A 117 -4.68 -7.34 -4.90
N GLN A 118 -4.23 -7.48 -6.13
CA GLN A 118 -5.07 -7.36 -7.32
C GLN A 118 -5.56 -8.75 -7.75
N ILE A 119 -6.85 -8.86 -8.07
CA ILE A 119 -7.43 -10.09 -8.63
C ILE A 119 -7.61 -9.88 -10.13
N GLU A 120 -6.96 -10.72 -10.95
CA GLU A 120 -7.07 -10.67 -12.40
C GLU A 120 -8.45 -11.18 -12.86
N PRO A 121 -9.27 -10.37 -13.55
CA PRO A 121 -10.67 -10.74 -13.87
C PRO A 121 -10.85 -11.92 -14.83
N LYS A 122 -9.83 -12.26 -15.63
CA LYS A 122 -9.90 -13.39 -16.58
C LYS A 122 -9.49 -14.72 -15.96
N THR A 123 -8.50 -14.70 -15.07
CA THR A 123 -7.84 -15.91 -14.58
C THR A 123 -8.12 -16.17 -13.10
N ASP A 124 -8.74 -15.20 -12.42
CA ASP A 124 -8.88 -15.13 -10.96
C ASP A 124 -7.54 -15.26 -10.21
N LYS A 125 -6.41 -15.05 -10.91
CA LYS A 125 -5.09 -15.09 -10.30
C LYS A 125 -4.90 -13.87 -9.42
N ARG A 126 -4.39 -14.14 -8.22
CA ARG A 126 -4.02 -13.12 -7.24
C ARG A 126 -2.61 -12.62 -7.54
N ILE A 127 -2.47 -11.30 -7.58
CA ILE A 127 -1.21 -10.60 -7.76
C ILE A 127 -0.99 -9.77 -6.50
N ASP A 128 -0.18 -10.30 -5.60
CA ASP A 128 0.10 -9.67 -4.31
C ASP A 128 1.36 -8.83 -4.40
N THR A 129 1.21 -7.54 -4.11
CA THR A 129 2.32 -6.60 -4.00
C THR A 129 2.40 -6.10 -2.57
N THR A 130 3.49 -6.43 -1.87
CA THR A 130 3.74 -5.91 -0.52
C THR A 130 4.60 -4.65 -0.60
N LEU A 131 4.17 -3.64 0.15
CA LEU A 131 4.70 -2.29 0.19
C LEU A 131 5.10 -1.96 1.62
N ASN A 132 6.24 -1.32 1.80
CA ASN A 132 6.64 -0.75 3.09
C ASN A 132 6.52 0.78 2.99
N ILE A 133 5.77 1.40 3.91
CA ILE A 133 5.52 2.84 3.99
C ILE A 133 6.16 3.37 5.26
N SER A 134 7.07 4.33 5.13
CA SER A 134 7.79 4.87 6.27
C SER A 134 6.86 5.64 7.21
N VAL A 135 6.97 5.42 8.53
CA VAL A 135 6.09 6.09 9.51
C VAL A 135 6.46 7.55 9.74
N ASP A 136 7.72 7.94 9.51
CA ASP A 136 8.24 9.30 9.68
C ASP A 136 7.84 10.26 8.55
N LYS A 137 7.44 9.71 7.39
CA LYS A 137 7.06 10.44 6.17
C LYS A 137 5.77 9.90 5.59
N GLU A 138 4.83 9.51 6.45
CA GLU A 138 3.62 8.78 6.07
C GLU A 138 2.84 9.47 4.94
N GLU A 139 2.49 10.75 5.08
CA GLU A 139 1.66 11.46 4.10
C GLU A 139 2.34 11.56 2.72
N ASP A 140 3.61 11.97 2.73
CA ASP A 140 4.47 12.05 1.56
C ASP A 140 4.63 10.69 0.86
N ALA A 141 4.78 9.63 1.65
CA ALA A 141 4.95 8.27 1.18
C ALA A 141 3.65 7.71 0.58
N ILE A 142 2.51 7.94 1.23
CA ILE A 142 1.19 7.59 0.71
C ILE A 142 0.98 8.31 -0.62
N SER A 143 1.31 9.60 -0.71
CA SER A 143 1.08 10.38 -1.91
C SER A 143 1.85 9.85 -3.13
N LEU A 144 3.15 9.61 -2.96
CA LEU A 144 3.97 9.04 -4.04
C LEU A 144 3.55 7.61 -4.38
N LEU A 145 3.15 6.83 -3.37
CA LEU A 145 2.69 5.47 -3.57
C LEU A 145 1.43 5.44 -4.41
N THR A 146 0.42 6.24 -4.07
CA THR A 146 -0.85 6.25 -4.81
C THR A 146 -0.62 6.73 -6.24
N ASP A 147 0.24 7.74 -6.45
CA ASP A 147 0.63 8.20 -7.79
C ASP A 147 1.23 7.07 -8.64
N ASP A 148 2.16 6.28 -8.08
CA ASP A 148 2.78 5.16 -8.80
C ASP A 148 1.78 4.02 -9.04
N LEU A 149 0.94 3.69 -8.05
CA LEU A 149 -0.12 2.69 -8.20
C LEU A 149 -1.12 3.10 -9.29
N THR A 150 -1.58 4.35 -9.32
CA THR A 150 -2.45 4.88 -10.37
C THR A 150 -1.80 4.74 -11.74
N LYS A 151 -0.54 5.16 -11.90
CA LYS A 151 0.19 5.01 -13.18
C LYS A 151 0.28 3.55 -13.62
N ARG A 152 0.51 2.63 -12.69
CA ARG A 152 0.60 1.18 -12.98
C ARG A 152 -0.75 0.60 -13.39
N ILE A 153 -1.81 0.94 -12.67
CA ILE A 153 -3.18 0.51 -13.00
C ILE A 153 -3.55 1.03 -14.39
N LEU A 154 -3.31 2.32 -14.68
CA LEU A 154 -3.61 2.91 -15.99
C LEU A 154 -2.83 2.23 -17.13
N LYS A 155 -1.58 1.82 -16.90
CA LYS A 155 -0.79 1.05 -17.89
C LYS A 155 -1.35 -0.34 -18.19
N GLN A 156 -2.11 -0.94 -17.27
CA GLN A 156 -2.78 -2.22 -17.49
C GLN A 156 -4.06 -2.08 -18.32
N LEU A 157 -4.60 -0.86 -18.45
CA LEU A 157 -5.84 -0.62 -19.17
C LEU A 157 -5.60 -0.53 -20.67
N THR A 158 -6.26 -1.39 -21.44
CA THR A 158 -6.34 -1.24 -22.91
C THR A 158 -7.26 -0.08 -23.25
N LYS A 159 -6.82 0.83 -24.11
CA LYS A 159 -7.73 1.85 -24.70
C LYS A 159 -8.86 1.14 -25.46
N LYS A 160 -10.09 1.66 -25.30
CA LYS A 160 -11.28 1.22 -26.05
C LYS A 160 -11.10 1.45 -27.54
#